data_AF-F8SR91-F1
#
_entry.id   AF-F8SR91-F1
#
_cell.length_a   1.000
_cell.length_b   1.000
_cell.length_c   1.000
_cell.angle_alpha   90.00
_cell.angle_beta   90.00
_cell.angle_gamma   90.00
#
_symmetry.space_group_name_H-M   'P 1'
#
loop_
_entity.id
_entity.type
_entity.pdbx_description
1 polymer ?
#
loop_
_entity_poly.entity_id
_entity_poly.type
_entity_poly.pdbx_seq_one_letter_code
_entity_poly.pdbx_strand_id
1 'polypeptide(L)'
;FIKTHPKSNNLWVDTPLNPDPNLSQSVAVYDIKHLDKGYTVLPIGEWSGLGEGAKRVVQPEYNAAGDEVWFSIWSAKDKQSAIVVVDDKTRKLKAVIKDPEIITPTGKFN
;
A
#
# COMPACT_ATOMS: atom_id res chain seq x y z
N PHE A 1 -3.61 9.10 -2.54
CA PHE A 1 -4.52 8.43 -3.46
C PHE A 1 -5.59 7.68 -2.68
N ILE A 2 -6.78 7.56 -3.26
CA ILE A 2 -7.86 6.72 -2.77
C ILE A 2 -8.19 5.67 -3.83
N LYS A 3 -8.51 4.43 -3.43
CA LYS A 3 -8.81 3.34 -4.38
C LYS A 3 -9.85 2.37 -3.80
N THR A 4 -10.69 1.82 -4.67
CA THR A 4 -11.53 0.65 -4.42
C THR A 4 -11.69 -0.14 -5.73
N HIS A 5 -12.42 -1.25 -5.70
CA HIS A 5 -12.74 -2.08 -6.85
C HIS A 5 -14.17 -2.63 -6.72
N PRO A 6 -14.95 -2.82 -7.80
CA PRO A 6 -16.35 -3.28 -7.72
C PRO A 6 -16.58 -4.60 -6.97
N LYS A 7 -15.56 -5.45 -6.86
CA LYS A 7 -15.61 -6.72 -6.11
C LYS A 7 -15.11 -6.62 -4.67
N SER A 8 -14.51 -5.49 -4.29
CA SER A 8 -13.98 -5.25 -2.95
C SER A 8 -15.02 -4.53 -2.08
N ASN A 9 -14.95 -4.77 -0.77
CA ASN A 9 -15.67 -3.95 0.22
C ASN A 9 -14.74 -2.93 0.88
N ASN A 10 -13.51 -2.76 0.40
CA ASN A 10 -12.49 -1.91 0.99
C ASN A 10 -12.33 -0.60 0.23
N LEU A 11 -12.21 0.49 0.98
CA LEU A 11 -11.74 1.78 0.48
C LEU A 11 -10.37 2.08 1.08
N TRP A 12 -9.34 2.11 0.24
CA TRP A 12 -7.95 2.26 0.62
C TRP A 12 -7.53 3.72 0.46
N VAL A 13 -6.90 4.29 1.48
CA VAL A 13 -6.43 5.69 1.49
C VAL A 13 -4.98 5.72 1.98
N ASP A 14 -4.07 6.17 1.12
CA ASP A 14 -2.68 6.42 1.51
C ASP A 14 -2.45 7.87 1.96
N THR A 15 -1.33 8.11 2.64
CA THR A 15 -0.90 9.46 3.07
C THR A 15 0.59 9.73 2.81
N PRO A 16 1.08 9.57 1.55
CA PRO A 16 2.52 9.52 1.23
C PRO A 16 3.29 10.78 1.60
N LEU A 17 2.64 11.95 1.61
CA LEU A 17 3.26 13.25 1.89
C LEU A 17 3.12 13.69 3.35
N ASN A 18 2.52 12.86 4.21
CA ASN A 18 2.42 13.17 5.63
C ASN A 18 3.83 13.31 6.25
N PRO A 19 4.08 14.31 7.11
CA PRO A 19 5.38 14.46 7.78
C PRO A 19 5.65 13.38 8.83
N ASP A 20 4.61 12.73 9.37
CA ASP A 20 4.75 11.60 10.31
C ASP A 20 5.11 10.31 9.53
N PRO A 21 6.25 9.65 9.80
CA PRO A 21 6.61 8.37 9.21
C PRO A 21 5.56 7.28 9.44
N ASN A 22 4.91 7.23 10.60
CA ASN A 22 3.91 6.21 10.89
C ASN A 22 2.70 6.33 9.97
N LEU A 23 2.35 7.56 9.56
CA LEU A 23 1.24 7.82 8.65
C LEU A 23 1.67 7.67 7.19
N SER A 24 2.84 8.21 6.81
CA SER A 24 3.32 8.09 5.42
C SER A 24 3.74 6.68 5.03
N GLN A 25 4.01 5.80 6.00
CA GLN A 25 4.34 4.39 5.80
C GLN A 25 3.16 3.43 6.02
N SER A 26 1.95 3.94 6.21
CA SER A 26 0.75 3.12 6.40
C SER A 26 -0.39 3.49 5.46
N VAL A 27 -1.46 2.70 5.50
CA VAL A 27 -2.67 2.89 4.71
C VAL A 27 -3.89 2.74 5.61
N ALA A 28 -4.83 3.67 5.49
CA ALA A 28 -6.14 3.55 6.12
C ALA A 28 -7.08 2.75 5.21
N VAL A 29 -7.86 1.84 5.80
CA VAL A 29 -8.80 0.97 5.09
C VAL A 29 -10.16 1.05 5.75
N TYR A 30 -11.16 1.52 5.01
CA TYR A 30 -12.54 1.55 5.44
C TYR A 30 -13.29 0.33 4.89
N ASP A 31 -14.24 -0.20 5.66
CA ASP A 31 -15.28 -1.10 5.13
C ASP A 31 -16.41 -0.25 4.54
N ILE A 32 -16.58 -0.29 3.22
CA ILE A 32 -17.60 0.47 2.48
C ILE A 32 -19.02 0.08 2.92
N LYS A 33 -19.21 -1.14 3.44
CA LYS A 33 -20.51 -1.59 3.96
C LYS A 33 -20.82 -1.05 5.35
N HIS A 34 -19.82 -0.54 6.08
CA HIS A 34 -19.94 -0.09 7.47
C HIS A 34 -19.02 1.11 7.73
N LEU A 35 -19.21 2.21 6.98
CA LEU A 35 -18.37 3.41 7.07
C LEU A 35 -18.42 4.07 8.46
N ASP A 36 -19.50 3.83 9.22
CA ASP A 36 -19.69 4.28 10.60
C ASP A 36 -18.67 3.68 11.59
N LYS A 37 -18.07 2.53 11.27
CA LYS A 37 -17.04 1.89 12.10
C LYS A 37 -15.66 2.56 12.01
N GLY A 38 -15.50 3.52 11.11
CA GLY A 38 -14.22 4.17 10.83
C GLY A 38 -13.27 3.28 10.02
N TYR A 39 -11.97 3.51 10.17
CA TYR A 39 -10.93 2.82 9.41
C TYR A 39 -10.04 1.94 10.29
N THR A 40 -9.40 0.97 9.65
CA THR A 40 -8.24 0.24 10.20
C THR A 40 -6.97 0.76 9.55
N VAL A 41 -5.87 0.81 10.29
CA VAL A 41 -4.55 1.16 9.75
C VAL A 41 -3.76 -0.12 9.48
N LEU A 42 -3.20 -0.23 8.28
CA LEU A 42 -2.30 -1.33 7.92
C LEU A 42 -0.86 -0.83 7.76
N PRO A 43 0.14 -1.50 8.37
CA PRO A 43 1.53 -1.07 8.35
C PRO A 43 2.23 -1.54 7.07
N ILE A 44 1.78 -1.06 5.91
CA ILE A 44 2.25 -1.50 4.59
C ILE A 44 3.76 -1.31 4.41
N GLY A 45 4.31 -0.20 4.88
CA GLY A 45 5.75 0.07 4.87
C GLY A 45 6.55 -0.90 5.74
N GLU A 46 5.99 -1.35 6.86
CA GLU A 46 6.61 -2.35 7.73
C GLU A 46 6.62 -3.73 7.06
N TRP A 47 5.49 -4.13 6.47
CA TRP A 47 5.36 -5.41 5.75
C TRP A 47 6.35 -5.58 4.59
N SER A 48 6.87 -4.47 4.05
CA SER A 48 7.93 -4.50 3.05
C SER A 48 9.24 -5.13 3.57
N GLY A 49 9.47 -5.15 4.88
CA GLY A 49 10.72 -5.63 5.48
C GLY A 49 11.95 -4.88 4.96
N LEU A 50 11.80 -3.58 4.65
CA LEU A 50 12.91 -2.70 4.26
C LEU A 50 13.51 -2.02 5.49
N GLY A 51 14.83 -1.78 5.46
CA GLY A 51 15.58 -1.10 6.51
C GLY A 51 15.27 0.40 6.62
N GLU A 52 16.25 1.20 7.02
CA GLU A 52 16.06 2.65 7.18
C GLU A 52 15.72 3.37 5.87
N GLY A 53 14.91 4.42 5.98
CA GLY A 53 14.51 5.26 4.85
C GLY A 53 13.08 5.78 4.98
N ALA A 54 12.71 6.68 4.07
CA ALA A 54 11.39 7.31 4.08
C ALA A 54 10.24 6.32 3.85
N LYS A 55 10.42 5.32 2.95
CA LYS A 55 9.49 4.21 2.68
C LYS A 55 8.04 4.65 2.48
N ARG A 56 7.83 5.76 1.78
CA ARG A 56 6.50 6.38 1.62
C ARG A 56 5.60 5.42 0.83
N VAL A 57 4.47 5.04 1.40
CA VAL A 57 3.51 4.14 0.76
C VAL A 57 2.66 4.96 -0.20
N VAL A 58 2.62 4.56 -1.47
CA VAL A 58 1.94 5.34 -2.51
C VAL A 58 1.18 4.49 -3.52
N GLN A 59 -0.01 4.99 -3.83
CA GLN A 59 -0.95 4.57 -4.87
C GLN A 59 -1.37 3.09 -4.72
N PRO A 60 -2.55 2.80 -4.15
CA PRO A 60 -3.14 1.48 -4.24
C PRO A 60 -3.56 1.20 -5.69
N GLU A 61 -3.22 0.03 -6.23
CA GLU A 61 -3.66 -0.42 -7.55
C GLU A 61 -4.15 -1.87 -7.47
N TYR A 62 -5.31 -2.18 -8.05
CA TYR A 62 -5.84 -3.55 -8.03
C TYR A 62 -5.32 -4.37 -9.21
N ASN A 63 -5.27 -5.68 -9.05
CA ASN A 63 -5.19 -6.60 -10.18
C ASN A 63 -6.54 -6.71 -10.92
N ALA A 64 -6.55 -7.32 -12.11
CA ALA A 64 -7.75 -7.46 -12.92
C ALA A 64 -8.86 -8.29 -12.24
N ALA A 65 -8.48 -9.23 -11.37
CA ALA A 65 -9.43 -10.04 -10.63
C ALA A 65 -10.15 -9.24 -9.53
N GLY A 66 -9.52 -8.20 -9.00
CA GLY A 66 -10.02 -7.37 -7.91
C GLY A 66 -9.87 -7.97 -6.52
N ASP A 67 -9.01 -8.99 -6.37
CA ASP A 67 -8.76 -9.72 -5.12
C ASP A 67 -7.39 -9.40 -4.48
N GLU A 68 -6.56 -8.63 -5.18
CA GLU A 68 -5.29 -8.11 -4.67
C GLU A 68 -5.21 -6.60 -4.88
N VAL A 69 -4.57 -5.92 -3.94
CA VAL A 69 -4.21 -4.51 -4.05
C VAL A 69 -2.72 -4.33 -3.79
N TRP A 70 -2.07 -3.56 -4.65
CA TRP A 70 -0.62 -3.38 -4.70
C TRP A 70 -0.26 -1.97 -4.28
N PHE A 71 0.82 -1.84 -3.51
CA PHE A 71 1.33 -0.57 -3.01
C PHE A 71 2.82 -0.42 -3.34
N SER A 72 3.21 0.76 -3.82
CA SER A 72 4.63 1.07 -3.96
C SER A 72 5.19 1.55 -2.63
N ILE A 73 6.35 1.03 -2.24
CA ILE A 73 7.12 1.51 -1.10
C ILE A 73 8.23 2.38 -1.66
N TRP A 74 7.96 3.68 -1.75
CA TRP A 74 8.80 4.65 -2.41
C TRP A 74 9.91 5.16 -1.48
N SER A 75 11.13 4.69 -1.73
CA SER A 75 12.36 5.16 -1.11
C SER A 75 13.17 6.04 -2.06
N ALA A 76 14.24 6.67 -1.57
CA ALA A 76 15.20 7.40 -2.40
C ALA A 76 15.97 6.46 -3.35
N LYS A 77 16.57 7.00 -4.41
CA LYS A 77 17.28 6.25 -5.46
C LYS A 77 18.41 5.35 -4.93
N ASP A 78 19.06 5.78 -3.86
CA ASP A 78 20.18 5.10 -3.19
C ASP A 78 19.73 4.14 -2.07
N LYS A 79 18.42 3.92 -1.91
CA LYS A 79 17.82 3.05 -0.90
C LYS A 79 16.94 1.99 -1.56
N GLN A 80 16.86 0.83 -0.91
CA GLN A 80 16.00 -0.26 -1.40
C GLN A 80 14.51 0.15 -1.35
N SER A 81 13.78 -0.25 -2.39
CA SER A 81 12.33 -0.08 -2.50
C SER A 81 11.65 -1.44 -2.67
N ALA A 82 10.30 -1.46 -2.67
CA ALA A 82 9.53 -2.68 -2.86
C ALA A 82 8.14 -2.38 -3.43
N ILE A 83 7.44 -3.42 -3.88
CA ILE A 83 5.99 -3.42 -4.06
C ILE A 83 5.41 -4.41 -3.06
N VAL A 84 4.42 -3.98 -2.27
CA VAL A 84 3.70 -4.84 -1.32
C VAL A 84 2.35 -5.20 -1.92
N VAL A 85 2.06 -6.50 -1.97
CA VAL A 85 0.77 -7.05 -2.41
C VAL A 85 -0.02 -7.46 -1.19
N VAL A 86 -1.24 -6.97 -1.09
CA VAL A 86 -2.18 -7.27 0.00
C VAL A 86 -3.35 -8.07 -0.57
N ASP A 87 -3.73 -9.13 0.13
CA ASP A 87 -4.97 -9.85 -0.12
C ASP A 87 -6.15 -8.99 0.31
N ASP A 88 -7.00 -8.57 -0.64
CA ASP A 88 -8.07 -7.60 -0.39
C ASP A 88 -9.09 -8.13 0.63
N LYS A 89 -9.47 -9.40 0.50
CA LYS A 89 -10.52 -10.00 1.32
C LYS A 89 -10.11 -10.09 2.79
N THR A 90 -8.86 -10.45 3.06
CA THR A 90 -8.35 -10.67 4.42
C THR A 90 -7.62 -9.46 4.99
N ARG A 91 -7.24 -8.48 4.14
CA ARG A 91 -6.38 -7.35 4.46
C ARG A 91 -5.03 -7.77 5.05
N LYS A 92 -4.48 -8.88 4.56
CA LYS A 92 -3.20 -9.44 5.02
C LYS A 92 -2.14 -9.34 3.93
N LEU A 93 -0.88 -9.29 4.37
CA LEU A 93 0.27 -9.40 3.46
C LEU A 93 0.16 -10.68 2.63
N LYS A 94 0.21 -10.54 1.31
CA LYS A 94 0.23 -11.65 0.36
C LYS A 94 1.61 -11.88 -0.21
N ALA A 95 2.29 -10.82 -0.63
CA ALA A 95 3.65 -10.90 -1.16
C ALA A 95 4.41 -9.57 -1.01
N VAL A 96 5.74 -9.65 -1.09
CA VAL A 96 6.62 -8.48 -1.23
C VAL A 96 7.53 -8.73 -2.43
N ILE A 97 7.46 -7.82 -3.41
CA ILE A 97 8.30 -7.86 -4.61
C ILE A 97 9.49 -6.93 -4.37
N LYS A 98 10.69 -7.51 -4.38
CA LYS A 98 11.97 -6.79 -4.27
C LYS A 98 12.85 -7.24 -5.43
N ASP A 99 13.51 -6.29 -6.06
CA ASP A 99 14.48 -6.54 -7.11
C ASP A 99 15.46 -5.34 -7.17
N PRO A 100 16.76 -5.54 -7.45
CA PRO A 100 17.70 -4.44 -7.65
C PRO A 100 17.28 -3.42 -8.73
N GLU A 101 16.49 -3.85 -9.72
CA GLU A 101 15.97 -2.99 -10.79
C GLU A 101 14.73 -2.19 -10.38
N ILE A 102 14.09 -2.52 -9.24
CA ILE A 102 12.98 -1.75 -8.67
C ILE A 102 13.54 -0.52 -7.94
N ILE A 103 13.92 0.47 -8.73
CA ILE A 103 14.45 1.76 -8.26
C ILE A 103 13.31 2.78 -8.25
N THR A 104 13.01 3.34 -7.08
CA THR A 104 12.01 4.40 -6.90
C THR A 104 10.62 4.09 -7.53
N PRO A 105 10.00 2.93 -7.24
CA PRO A 105 8.68 2.60 -7.79
C PRO A 105 7.63 3.60 -7.28
N THR A 106 6.76 4.05 -8.17
CA THR A 106 5.70 5.03 -7.87
C THR A 106 4.36 4.57 -8.46
N GLY A 107 4.04 4.99 -9.68
CA GLY A 107 2.83 4.58 -10.39
C GLY A 107 2.84 3.12 -10.80
N LYS A 108 1.70 2.46 -10.64
CA LYS A 108 1.39 1.08 -11.06
C LYS A 108 0.08 1.13 -11.85
N PHE A 109 0.01 0.39 -12.95
CA PHE A 109 -1.17 0.35 -13.84
C PHE A 109 -1.40 -1.10 -14.25
N ASN A 110 -2.59 -1.62 -13.96
CA ASN A 110 -3.03 -2.94 -14.39
C ASN A 110 -3.69 -2.90 -15.78
#